data_AF-A0A4W5L0F9-F1
#
_entry.id   AF-A0A4W5L0F9-F1
#
_cell.length_a   1.000
_cell.length_b   1.000
_cell.length_c   1.000
_cell.angle_alpha   90.00
_cell.angle_beta   90.00
_cell.angle_gamma   90.00
#
_symmetry.space_group_name_H-M   'P 1'
#
loop_
_entity.id
_entity.type
_entity.pdbx_description
1 polymer ?
#
loop_
_entity_poly.entity_id
_entity_poly.type
_entity_poly.pdbx_seq_one_letter_code
_entity_poly.pdbx_strand_id
1 'polypeptide(L)'
;TYLQILGIQGDYFIAQGVSDDEMSHKKEPFQFQLCGLAPASPCHAEAMLAEVSSAGKGRYVGDPSHKYEHTETNGGGRGYGGGRHGEEKCDKVNEEKGLPTTVHTIVKEVSVVPRSASIKSPHGLVQTNGSFEGLSSSETGKLKGFLHFTEPQNLKKKSILEMADLDPSINFVDPLS
;
A
#
# COMPACT_ATOMS: atom_id res chain seq x y z
N THR A 1 -8.04 -2.58 -8.82
CA THR A 1 -8.24 -1.43 -7.90
C THR A 1 -8.18 -0.12 -8.66
N TYR A 2 -9.02 0.86 -8.33
CA TYR A 2 -8.95 2.23 -8.85
C TYR A 2 -8.73 3.21 -7.70
N LEU A 3 -7.75 4.10 -7.84
CA LEU A 3 -7.39 5.10 -6.83
C LEU A 3 -7.21 6.46 -7.49
N GLN A 4 -7.72 7.51 -6.84
CA GLN A 4 -7.48 8.89 -7.23
C GLN A 4 -6.66 9.58 -6.13
N ILE A 5 -5.51 10.14 -6.49
CA ILE A 5 -4.69 10.97 -5.59
C ILE A 5 -4.79 12.41 -6.08
N LEU A 6 -5.30 13.29 -5.22
CA LEU A 6 -5.50 14.70 -5.56
C LEU A 6 -4.18 15.46 -5.52
N GLY A 7 -3.88 16.19 -6.59
CA GLY A 7 -2.72 17.06 -6.68
C GLY A 7 -3.11 18.55 -6.68
N ILE A 8 -2.11 19.43 -6.65
CA ILE A 8 -2.32 20.88 -6.67
C ILE A 8 -2.65 21.37 -8.08
N GLN A 9 -1.94 20.87 -9.08
CA GLN A 9 -2.09 21.25 -10.49
C GLN A 9 -2.75 20.16 -11.33
N GLY A 10 -2.61 18.90 -10.94
CA GLY A 10 -3.23 17.77 -11.63
C GLY A 10 -3.42 16.57 -10.71
N ASP A 11 -4.49 15.82 -10.96
CA ASP A 11 -4.81 14.60 -10.22
C ASP A 11 -4.16 13.37 -10.85
N TYR A 12 -3.85 12.40 -10.00
CA TYR A 12 -3.36 11.09 -10.42
C TYR A 12 -4.49 10.05 -10.37
N PHE A 13 -4.76 9.44 -11.51
CA PHE A 13 -5.67 8.30 -11.62
C PHE A 13 -4.85 7.03 -11.79
N ILE A 14 -5.08 6.08 -10.89
CA ILE A 14 -4.29 4.87 -10.74
C ILE A 14 -5.20 3.66 -10.93
N ALA A 15 -4.88 2.85 -11.93
CA ALA A 15 -5.50 1.55 -12.13
C ALA A 15 -4.46 0.45 -11.87
N GLN A 16 -4.85 -0.54 -11.10
CA GLN A 16 -4.07 -1.76 -10.86
C GLN A 16 -4.80 -2.96 -11.45
N GLY A 17 -4.11 -3.68 -12.34
CA GLY A 17 -4.55 -4.95 -12.89
C GLY A 17 -4.48 -6.09 -11.87
N VAL A 18 -5.28 -7.12 -12.09
CA VAL A 18 -5.35 -8.33 -11.27
C VAL A 18 -4.96 -9.51 -12.16
N SER A 19 -4.08 -10.36 -11.67
CA SER A 19 -3.67 -11.63 -12.28
C SER A 19 -4.55 -12.77 -11.78
N ASP A 20 -4.33 -14.00 -12.27
CA ASP A 20 -5.10 -15.18 -11.87
C ASP A 20 -5.10 -15.45 -10.35
N ASP A 21 -4.07 -14.97 -9.64
CA ASP A 21 -4.02 -14.93 -8.18
C ASP A 21 -4.32 -13.50 -7.68
N GLU A 22 -5.50 -13.33 -7.09
CA GLU A 22 -5.99 -12.08 -6.49
C GLU A 22 -5.07 -11.50 -5.40
N MET A 23 -4.10 -12.27 -4.92
CA MET A 23 -3.15 -11.81 -3.90
C MET A 23 -1.73 -11.62 -4.42
N SER A 24 -1.44 -12.04 -5.65
CA SER A 24 -0.07 -12.01 -6.20
C SER A 24 0.43 -10.60 -6.55
N HIS A 25 -0.44 -9.68 -6.95
CA HIS A 25 -0.09 -8.27 -7.20
C HIS A 25 0.38 -7.50 -5.94
N LYS A 26 0.25 -8.10 -4.76
CA LYS A 26 0.76 -7.53 -3.50
C LYS A 26 2.23 -7.92 -3.24
N LYS A 27 2.77 -8.83 -4.05
CA LYS A 27 4.16 -9.30 -4.00
C LYS A 27 5.01 -8.72 -5.13
N GLU A 28 4.38 -8.27 -6.22
CA GLU A 28 5.06 -7.81 -7.42
C GLU A 28 5.02 -6.29 -7.60
N PRO A 29 6.00 -5.69 -8.31
CA PRO A 29 6.06 -4.26 -8.53
C PRO A 29 4.83 -3.76 -9.29
N PHE A 30 4.29 -2.63 -8.83
CA PHE A 30 3.09 -2.03 -9.38
C PHE A 30 3.41 -1.46 -10.77
N GLN A 31 2.64 -1.89 -11.78
CA GLN A 31 2.57 -1.20 -13.06
C GLN A 31 1.37 -0.28 -13.03
N PHE A 32 1.61 1.03 -13.07
CA PHE A 32 0.56 2.04 -13.13
C PHE A 32 0.38 2.52 -14.56
N GLN A 33 -0.87 2.66 -14.98
CA GLN A 33 -1.21 3.48 -16.12
C GLN A 33 -1.81 4.78 -15.59
N LEU A 34 -1.04 5.87 -15.63
CA LEU A 34 -1.62 7.20 -15.57
C LEU A 34 -2.33 7.42 -16.90
N CYS A 35 -3.63 7.72 -16.90
CA CYS A 35 -4.35 8.07 -18.13
C CYS A 35 -3.68 9.30 -18.77
N GLY A 36 -2.86 9.08 -19.81
CA GLY A 36 -2.14 10.12 -20.56
C GLY A 36 -0.61 10.05 -20.51
N LEU A 37 -0.01 9.17 -19.70
CA LEU A 37 1.45 8.95 -19.66
C LEU A 37 1.81 7.46 -19.79
N ALA A 38 3.04 7.22 -20.25
CA ALA A 38 3.62 5.89 -20.44
C ALA A 38 3.46 4.98 -19.20
N PRO A 39 3.44 3.64 -19.35
CA PRO A 39 3.41 2.72 -18.22
C PRO A 39 4.51 3.09 -17.23
N ALA A 40 4.12 3.29 -15.96
CA ALA A 40 5.06 3.57 -14.89
C ALA A 40 6.03 2.39 -14.75
N SER A 41 7.32 2.69 -14.64
CA SER A 41 8.36 1.68 -14.50
C SER A 41 8.08 0.81 -13.26
N PRO A 42 8.34 -0.51 -13.30
CA PRO A 42 8.11 -1.40 -12.16
C PRO A 42 8.82 -0.86 -10.92
N CYS A 43 8.05 -0.30 -9.99
CA CYS A 43 8.60 0.30 -8.79
C CYS A 43 8.70 -0.76 -7.69
N HIS A 44 9.92 -0.99 -7.21
CA HIS A 44 10.16 -1.75 -5.97
C HIS A 44 9.83 -0.83 -4.80
N ALA A 45 8.54 -0.58 -4.59
CA ALA A 45 8.02 0.37 -3.62
C ALA A 45 8.62 0.15 -2.22
N GLU A 46 8.79 -1.11 -1.80
CA GLU A 46 9.38 -1.44 -0.50
C GLU A 46 10.83 -1.00 -0.35
N ALA A 47 11.65 -1.10 -1.39
CA ALA A 47 13.04 -0.66 -1.35
C ALA A 47 13.16 0.87 -1.26
N MET A 48 12.18 1.59 -1.79
CA MET A 48 12.15 3.06 -1.79
C MET A 48 11.40 3.65 -0.58
N LEU A 49 10.75 2.83 0.25
CA LEU A 49 9.97 3.31 1.41
C LEU A 49 10.79 4.20 2.33
N ALA A 50 12.04 3.83 2.64
CA ALA A 50 12.89 4.60 3.54
C ALA A 50 13.28 5.96 2.94
N GLU A 51 13.61 6.01 1.64
CA GLU A 51 14.00 7.21 0.90
C GLU A 51 12.81 8.17 0.72
N VAL A 52 11.63 7.64 0.38
CA VAL A 52 10.42 8.44 0.19
C VAL A 52 9.86 8.93 1.52
N SER A 53 9.94 8.14 2.60
CA SER A 53 9.40 8.54 3.91
C SER A 53 10.18 9.67 4.56
N SER A 54 11.48 9.76 4.32
CA SER A 54 12.30 10.88 4.80
C SER A 54 12.06 12.14 3.97
N ALA A 55 11.94 12.04 2.65
CA ALA A 55 11.84 13.19 1.76
C ALA A 55 10.40 13.70 1.49
N GLY A 56 9.39 12.83 1.63
CA GLY A 56 8.04 13.01 1.10
C GLY A 56 7.00 13.49 2.11
N LYS A 57 7.17 14.67 2.69
CA LYS A 57 6.08 15.36 3.42
C LYS A 57 5.60 16.55 2.60
N GLY A 58 4.52 16.35 1.85
CA GLY A 58 3.92 17.40 1.03
C GLY A 58 2.68 16.95 0.29
N ARG A 59 1.96 17.91 -0.31
CA ARG A 59 0.91 17.62 -1.29
C ARG A 59 1.56 17.38 -2.64
N TYR A 60 1.06 16.40 -3.38
CA TYR A 60 1.45 16.16 -4.76
C TYR A 60 1.13 17.39 -5.63
N VAL A 61 2.05 17.74 -6.53
CA VAL A 61 1.84 18.79 -7.52
C VAL A 61 0.99 18.26 -8.67
N GLY A 62 1.20 17.01 -9.09
CA GLY A 62 0.54 16.46 -10.29
C GLY A 62 1.46 16.40 -11.52
N ASP A 63 2.78 16.50 -11.32
CA ASP A 63 3.79 16.29 -12.35
C ASP A 63 4.79 15.22 -11.88
N PRO A 64 4.86 14.05 -12.55
CA PRO A 64 5.80 12.97 -12.19
C PRO A 64 7.27 13.39 -12.15
N SER A 65 7.64 14.44 -12.91
CA SER A 65 9.01 14.96 -12.97
C SER A 65 9.34 15.90 -11.80
N HIS A 66 8.35 16.32 -11.02
CA HIS A 66 8.54 17.21 -9.88
C HIS A 66 9.42 16.56 -8.82
N LYS A 67 10.39 17.32 -8.31
CA LYS A 67 11.37 16.87 -7.32
C LYS A 67 11.18 17.62 -6.02
N TYR A 68 11.05 16.87 -4.93
CA TYR A 68 11.07 17.42 -3.59
C TYR A 68 12.50 17.48 -3.08
N GLU A 69 12.90 18.64 -2.54
CA GLU A 69 14.13 18.80 -1.77
C GLU A 69 13.79 18.69 -0.30
N HIS A 70 14.40 17.74 0.39
CA HIS A 70 14.30 17.62 1.83
C HIS A 70 15.50 18.30 2.49
N THR A 71 15.28 19.47 3.09
CA THR A 71 16.26 20.11 3.96
C THR A 71 15.95 19.70 5.39
N GLU A 72 16.66 18.72 5.96
CA GLU A 72 16.66 18.53 7.41
C GLU A 72 17.35 19.76 8.02
N THR A 73 16.57 20.75 8.45
CA THR A 73 17.11 21.80 9.32
C THR A 73 17.35 21.16 10.68
N ASN A 74 18.56 20.65 10.89
CA ASN A 74 19.00 20.19 12.19
C ASN A 74 18.81 21.34 13.19
N GLY A 75 17.86 21.17 14.12
CA GLY A 75 17.47 22.19 15.07
C GLY A 75 18.70 22.72 15.81
N GLY A 76 18.96 24.02 15.65
CA GLY A 76 20.13 24.68 16.21
C GLY A 76 20.20 24.57 17.73
N GLY A 77 21.10 23.72 18.22
CA GLY A 77 21.81 23.99 19.46
C GLY A 77 22.79 25.13 19.20
N ARG A 78 22.53 26.31 19.76
CA ARG A 78 23.44 27.47 19.71
C ARG A 78 24.78 27.08 20.36
N GLY A 79 25.83 26.94 19.55
CA GLY A 79 27.21 26.77 20.00
C GLY A 79 28.15 27.45 19.03
N TYR A 80 28.82 28.50 19.50
CA TYR A 80 29.84 29.24 18.74
C TYR A 80 31.04 28.33 18.41
N GLY A 81 31.45 28.32 17.14
CA GLY A 81 32.83 28.02 16.74
C GLY A 81 33.03 26.73 15.94
N GLY A 82 33.67 26.89 14.78
CA GLY A 82 34.37 25.82 14.07
C GLY A 82 33.66 25.33 12.82
N GLY A 83 34.13 25.80 11.66
CA GLY A 83 33.67 25.33 10.36
C GLY A 83 33.74 23.81 10.24
N ARG A 84 32.61 23.20 9.92
CA ARG A 84 32.52 21.83 9.43
C ARG A 84 31.78 21.89 8.11
N HIS A 85 32.44 21.46 7.05
CA HIS A 85 31.81 21.07 5.79
C HIS A 85 30.80 19.97 6.17
N GLY A 86 29.54 20.36 6.38
CA GLY A 86 28.45 19.40 6.49
C GLY A 86 28.08 19.01 5.08
N GLU A 87 28.34 17.76 4.70
CA GLU A 87 27.83 17.21 3.46
C GLU A 87 26.30 17.17 3.58
N GLU A 88 25.65 18.18 3.03
CA GLU A 88 24.21 18.26 2.87
C GLU A 88 23.77 17.11 1.95
N LYS A 89 23.34 15.99 2.53
CA LYS A 89 22.82 14.86 1.77
C LYS A 89 21.40 15.18 1.31
N CYS A 90 21.30 15.94 0.23
CA CYS A 90 20.05 16.23 -0.46
C CYS A 90 19.58 14.97 -1.21
N ASP A 91 18.83 14.10 -0.54
CA ASP A 91 18.12 13.01 -1.21
C ASP A 91 16.91 13.61 -1.95
N LYS A 92 17.06 13.83 -3.26
CA LYS A 92 16.00 14.38 -4.13
C LYS A 92 15.09 13.25 -4.60
N VAL A 93 13.87 13.19 -4.08
CA VAL A 93 12.84 12.23 -4.51
C VAL A 93 11.90 12.92 -5.49
N ASN A 94 11.67 12.29 -6.64
CA ASN A 94 10.66 12.74 -7.59
C ASN A 94 9.29 12.09 -7.35
N GLU A 95 8.22 12.72 -7.84
CA GLU A 95 6.86 12.20 -7.73
C GLU A 95 6.70 10.82 -8.38
N GLU A 96 7.40 10.56 -9.49
CA GLU A 96 7.42 9.25 -10.13
C GLU A 96 7.83 8.11 -9.19
N LYS A 97 8.72 8.37 -8.22
CA LYS A 97 9.12 7.38 -7.20
C LYS A 97 8.22 7.43 -5.98
N GLY A 98 7.87 8.62 -5.51
CA GLY A 98 7.08 8.80 -4.29
C GLY A 98 5.63 8.32 -4.41
N LEU A 99 5.01 8.52 -5.57
CA LEU A 99 3.62 8.17 -5.83
C LEU A 99 3.41 6.65 -5.75
N PRO A 100 4.16 5.79 -6.47
CA PRO A 100 4.11 4.34 -6.30
C PRO A 100 4.23 3.85 -4.86
N THR A 101 5.17 4.42 -4.10
CA THR A 101 5.39 4.05 -2.70
C THR A 101 4.18 4.39 -1.83
N THR A 102 3.60 5.58 -2.02
CA THR A 102 2.38 5.99 -1.30
C THR A 102 1.21 5.07 -1.64
N VAL A 103 1.01 4.77 -2.94
CA VAL A 103 -0.04 3.85 -3.37
C VAL A 103 0.16 2.46 -2.79
N HIS A 104 1.39 1.96 -2.80
CA HIS A 104 1.73 0.67 -2.20
C HIS A 104 1.35 0.63 -0.73
N THR A 105 1.72 1.65 0.06
CA THR A 105 1.33 1.74 1.47
C THR A 105 -0.18 1.78 1.64
N ILE A 106 -0.90 2.60 0.86
CA ILE A 106 -2.37 2.66 0.92
C ILE A 106 -2.98 1.29 0.63
N VAL A 107 -2.58 0.65 -0.47
CA VAL A 107 -3.09 -0.67 -0.84
C VAL A 107 -2.75 -1.70 0.23
N LYS A 108 -1.53 -1.68 0.78
CA LYS A 108 -1.08 -2.64 1.78
C LYS A 108 -1.84 -2.52 3.11
N GLU A 109 -2.17 -1.30 3.53
CA GLU A 109 -2.76 -1.02 4.85
C GLU A 109 -4.29 -0.85 4.84
N VAL A 110 -4.88 -0.55 3.67
CA VAL A 110 -6.32 -0.20 3.55
C VAL A 110 -7.09 -1.20 2.69
N SER A 111 -6.44 -2.19 2.06
CA SER A 111 -7.16 -3.20 1.27
C SER A 111 -8.05 -4.05 2.15
N VAL A 112 -9.36 -3.95 1.97
CA VAL A 112 -10.36 -4.72 2.73
C VAL A 112 -11.24 -5.54 1.80
N VAL A 113 -11.65 -6.71 2.26
CA VAL A 113 -12.55 -7.59 1.52
C VAL A 113 -13.64 -8.13 2.45
N PRO A 114 -14.91 -8.26 1.99
CA PRO A 114 -15.91 -8.97 2.75
C PRO A 114 -15.50 -10.43 2.97
N ARG A 115 -15.81 -10.95 4.15
CA ARG A 115 -15.59 -12.37 4.46
C ARG A 115 -16.37 -13.23 3.46
N SER A 116 -15.73 -14.28 2.97
CA SER A 116 -16.26 -15.19 1.94
C SER A 116 -16.32 -14.64 0.51
N ALA A 117 -15.92 -13.38 0.25
CA ALA A 117 -15.86 -12.86 -1.13
C ALA A 117 -14.66 -13.39 -1.93
N SER A 118 -13.62 -13.86 -1.24
CA SER A 118 -12.47 -14.52 -1.84
C SER A 118 -12.23 -15.87 -1.16
N ILE A 119 -11.81 -16.86 -1.94
CA ILE A 119 -11.49 -18.21 -1.44
C ILE A 119 -10.05 -18.55 -1.80
N LYS A 120 -9.35 -19.15 -0.83
CA LYS A 120 -8.03 -19.72 -1.04
C LYS A 120 -8.15 -21.22 -1.33
N SER A 121 -7.63 -21.61 -2.49
CA SER A 121 -7.52 -23.01 -2.90
C SER A 121 -6.49 -23.76 -2.04
N PRO A 122 -6.57 -25.10 -1.95
CA PRO A 122 -5.56 -25.92 -1.28
C PRO A 122 -4.14 -25.72 -1.82
N HIS A 123 -4.01 -25.37 -3.11
CA HIS A 123 -2.74 -25.04 -3.76
C HIS A 123 -2.23 -23.62 -3.45
N GLY A 124 -2.95 -22.85 -2.65
CA GLY A 124 -2.57 -21.51 -2.21
C GLY A 124 -3.08 -20.35 -3.09
N LEU A 125 -3.70 -20.65 -4.23
CA LEU A 125 -4.27 -19.67 -5.15
C LEU A 125 -5.49 -18.97 -4.53
N VAL A 126 -5.54 -17.63 -4.56
CA VAL A 126 -6.69 -16.84 -4.09
C VAL A 126 -7.50 -16.37 -5.28
N GLN A 127 -8.80 -16.66 -5.26
CA GLN A 127 -9.73 -16.29 -6.34
C GLN A 127 -11.02 -15.67 -5.78
N THR A 128 -11.74 -14.93 -6.61
CA THR A 128 -13.09 -14.46 -6.28
C THR A 128 -14.04 -15.64 -6.07
N ASN A 129 -14.86 -15.58 -5.02
CA ASN A 129 -15.90 -16.57 -4.78
C ASN A 129 -17.14 -16.25 -5.64
N GLY A 130 -17.39 -17.03 -6.68
CA GLY A 130 -18.56 -16.86 -7.55
C GLY A 130 -19.91 -17.11 -6.86
N SER A 131 -19.93 -17.78 -5.71
CA SER A 131 -21.14 -18.04 -4.93
C SER A 131 -21.40 -16.98 -3.85
N PHE A 132 -20.56 -15.95 -3.76
CA PHE A 132 -20.74 -14.89 -2.77
C PHE A 132 -21.78 -13.86 -3.24
N GLU A 133 -22.89 -13.79 -2.51
CA GLU A 133 -24.02 -12.88 -2.83
C GLU A 133 -23.95 -11.55 -2.07
N GLY A 134 -22.93 -11.33 -1.25
CA GLY A 134 -22.81 -10.16 -0.39
C GLY A 134 -23.06 -10.48 1.09
N LEU A 135 -22.75 -9.51 1.96
CA LEU A 135 -23.05 -9.59 3.38
C LEU A 135 -24.51 -9.18 3.63
N SER A 136 -25.14 -9.76 4.65
CA SER A 136 -26.45 -9.27 5.11
C SER A 136 -26.33 -7.86 5.69
N SER A 137 -27.42 -7.09 5.69
CA SER A 137 -27.45 -5.75 6.29
C SER A 137 -27.01 -5.73 7.76
N SER A 138 -27.23 -6.85 8.48
CA SER A 138 -26.81 -7.02 9.87
C SER A 138 -25.30 -7.24 10.05
N GLU A 139 -24.59 -7.62 9.00
CA GLU A 139 -23.16 -7.91 8.97
C GLU A 139 -22.35 -6.80 8.33
N THR A 140 -22.92 -6.07 7.36
CA THR A 140 -22.25 -4.95 6.67
C THR A 140 -21.74 -3.88 7.64
N GLY A 141 -22.41 -3.67 8.77
CA GLY A 141 -21.99 -2.71 9.80
C GLY A 141 -20.95 -3.24 10.80
N LYS A 142 -20.53 -4.51 10.69
CA LYS A 142 -19.66 -5.16 11.67
C LYS A 142 -18.29 -5.46 11.07
N LEU A 143 -17.22 -5.01 11.74
CA LEU A 143 -15.83 -5.29 11.33
C LEU A 143 -15.53 -6.80 11.21
N LYS A 144 -16.22 -7.65 11.98
CA LYS A 144 -16.09 -9.12 11.91
C LYS A 144 -16.47 -9.72 10.53
N GLY A 145 -17.26 -8.98 9.75
CA GLY A 145 -17.65 -9.34 8.39
C GLY A 145 -16.59 -9.00 7.33
N PHE A 146 -15.47 -8.39 7.73
CA PHE A 146 -14.42 -7.94 6.81
C PHE A 146 -13.05 -8.47 7.23
N LEU A 147 -12.20 -8.66 6.23
CA LEU A 147 -10.82 -9.12 6.38
C LEU A 147 -9.88 -8.09 5.76
N HIS A 148 -8.69 -7.94 6.36
CA HIS A 148 -7.60 -7.19 5.80
C HIS A 148 -6.99 -7.99 4.64
N PHE A 149 -7.19 -7.54 3.42
CA PHE A 149 -6.83 -8.26 2.21
C PHE A 149 -5.35 -8.05 1.87
N THR A 150 -4.45 -8.41 2.78
CA THR A 150 -2.99 -8.35 2.62
C THR A 150 -2.35 -9.56 3.30
N GLU A 151 -1.04 -9.73 3.14
CA GLU A 151 -0.34 -10.86 3.78
C GLU A 151 -0.59 -10.89 5.29
N PRO A 152 -1.02 -12.05 5.86
CA PRO A 152 -1.41 -12.11 7.25
C PRO A 152 -0.22 -11.95 8.18
N GLN A 153 -0.32 -10.99 9.09
CA GLN A 153 0.67 -10.70 10.13
C GLN A 153 0.33 -11.37 11.46
N ASN A 154 -0.97 -11.52 11.78
CA ASN A 154 -1.42 -11.97 13.09
C ASN A 154 -1.97 -13.39 13.09
N LEU A 155 -2.42 -13.94 11.95
CA LEU A 155 -2.86 -15.34 11.88
C LEU A 155 -1.82 -16.34 12.38
N LYS A 156 -0.53 -16.09 12.13
CA LYS A 156 0.57 -16.96 12.59
C LYS A 156 0.78 -16.93 14.11
N LYS A 157 0.19 -15.97 14.80
CA LYS A 157 0.33 -15.78 16.25
C LYS A 157 -0.87 -16.33 17.04
N LYS A 158 -1.92 -16.78 16.35
CA LYS A 158 -3.13 -17.34 16.98
C LYS A 158 -2.84 -18.67 17.64
N SER A 159 -3.51 -18.93 18.76
CA SER A 159 -3.44 -20.22 19.44
C SER A 159 -4.17 -21.32 18.67
N ILE A 160 -3.84 -22.58 18.95
CA ILE A 160 -4.49 -23.74 18.32
C ILE A 160 -6.01 -23.72 18.52
N LEU A 161 -6.46 -23.31 19.71
CA LEU A 161 -7.89 -23.21 20.03
C LEU A 161 -8.59 -22.17 19.14
N GLU A 162 -7.97 -21.00 18.94
CA GLU A 162 -8.52 -19.97 18.06
C GLU A 162 -8.48 -20.35 16.58
N MET A 163 -7.54 -21.22 16.18
CA MET A 163 -7.46 -21.73 14.82
C MET A 163 -8.50 -22.82 14.52
N ALA A 164 -8.96 -23.56 15.54
CA ALA A 164 -9.90 -24.67 15.36
C ALA A 164 -11.26 -24.21 14.81
N ASP A 165 -11.68 -22.99 15.13
CA ASP A 165 -12.94 -22.40 14.67
C ASP A 165 -12.83 -21.69 13.31
N LEU A 166 -11.64 -21.63 12.71
CA LEU A 166 -11.39 -20.91 11.45
C LEU A 166 -11.34 -21.85 10.26
N ASP A 167 -12.19 -21.58 9.27
CA ASP A 167 -12.06 -22.20 7.94
C ASP A 167 -10.83 -21.62 7.21
N PRO A 168 -9.81 -22.43 6.85
CA PRO A 168 -8.59 -21.95 6.20
C PRO A 168 -8.80 -21.49 4.75
N SER A 169 -9.90 -21.85 4.11
CA SER A 169 -10.24 -21.41 2.74
C SER A 169 -10.82 -20.00 2.70
N ILE A 170 -11.48 -19.57 3.78
CA ILE A 170 -12.14 -18.26 3.90
C ILE A 170 -11.36 -17.32 4.83
N ASN A 171 -10.74 -17.85 5.88
CA ASN A 171 -10.06 -17.10 6.94
C ASN A 171 -8.54 -17.17 6.79
N PHE A 172 -8.07 -17.02 5.55
CA PHE A 172 -6.64 -17.09 5.21
C PHE A 172 -5.89 -15.77 5.39
N VAL A 173 -6.60 -14.68 5.75
CA VAL A 173 -6.05 -13.36 6.08
C VAL A 173 -6.57 -12.84 7.43
N ASP A 174 -5.96 -11.75 7.92
CA ASP A 174 -6.30 -11.19 9.24
C ASP A 174 -7.70 -10.53 9.23
N PRO A 175 -8.52 -10.72 10.28
CA PRO A 175 -9.78 -9.98 10.44
C PRO A 175 -9.53 -8.51 10.80
N LEU A 176 -10.50 -7.64 10.49
CA LEU A 176 -10.46 -6.22 10.91
C LEU A 176 -10.94 -5.97 12.35
N SER A 177 -11.53 -6.98 12.99
CA SER A 177 -12.06 -6.91 14.35
C SER A 177 -11.01 -7.12 15.43
#